data_AF-A0A7C6N970-F1
#
_entry.id   AF-A0A7C6N970-F1
#
_cell.length_a   1.000
_cell.length_b   1.000
_cell.length_c   1.000
_cell.angle_alpha   90.00
_cell.angle_beta   90.00
_cell.angle_gamma   90.00
#
_symmetry.space_group_name_H-M   'P 1'
#
loop_
_entity.id
_entity.type
_entity.pdbx_description
1 polymer ?
#
loop_
_entity_poly.entity_id
_entity_poly.type
_entity_poly.pdbx_seq_one_letter_code
_entity_poly.pdbx_strand_id
1 'polypeptide(L)'
;MKTLNELIEAYTNHLQQGEIQIAYKGILEFLGKLRAEFIKKHPHYDTSSIYQGYMDMSYFSLNTKLLKDKGLKIAIVYLHEKGDFEVWLSARNRDIAKSYASILNSNISGDVNLFHDINNPDAIIECILTPEPDFEDQVSLIDIIDQGVEKFITTISESLSIQNQI
;
A
#
# COMPACT_ATOMS: atom_id res chain seq x y z
N MET A 1 28.14 17.29 -2.92
CA MET A 1 27.02 16.70 -2.14
C MET A 1 26.76 17.65 -0.99
N LYS A 2 25.49 17.95 -0.67
CA LYS A 2 25.16 18.80 0.49
C LYS A 2 25.53 18.07 1.79
N THR A 3 25.95 18.82 2.80
CA THR A 3 26.13 18.33 4.17
C THR A 3 24.79 18.12 4.85
N LEU A 4 24.76 17.34 5.94
CA LEU A 4 23.53 17.14 6.71
C LEU A 4 22.97 18.46 7.28
N ASN A 5 23.83 19.39 7.67
CA ASN A 5 23.40 20.71 8.15
C ASN A 5 22.68 21.51 7.06
N GLU A 6 23.21 21.52 5.83
CA GLU A 6 22.57 22.19 4.69
C GLU A 6 21.22 21.54 4.33
N LEU A 7 21.09 20.22 4.49
CA LEU A 7 19.84 19.51 4.29
C LEU A 7 18.80 19.85 5.37
N ILE A 8 19.21 19.90 6.64
CA ILE A 8 18.33 20.25 7.77
C ILE A 8 17.91 21.72 7.70
N GLU A 9 18.80 22.62 7.30
CA GLU A 9 18.46 24.02 7.06
C GLU A 9 17.41 24.16 5.95
N ALA A 10 17.61 23.47 4.82
CA ALA A 10 16.63 23.45 3.74
C ALA A 10 15.28 22.88 4.21
N TYR A 11 15.28 21.77 4.94
CA TYR A 11 14.07 21.19 5.53
C TYR A 11 13.35 22.19 6.45
N THR A 12 14.08 22.84 7.33
CA THR A 12 13.53 23.83 8.27
C THR A 12 12.89 25.00 7.53
N ASN A 13 13.51 25.47 6.45
CA ASN A 13 12.95 26.54 5.61
C ASN A 13 11.63 26.12 4.92
N HIS A 14 11.53 24.88 4.43
CA HIS A 14 10.27 24.36 3.87
C HIS A 14 9.18 24.25 4.96
N LEU A 15 9.52 23.79 6.16
CA LEU A 15 8.56 23.77 7.27
C LEU A 15 8.09 25.18 7.68
N GLN A 16 8.94 26.19 7.61
CA GLN A 16 8.54 27.55 7.95
C GLN A 16 7.48 28.12 6.98
N GLN A 17 7.37 27.59 5.76
CA GLN A 17 6.31 27.94 4.82
C GLN A 17 4.96 27.33 5.24
N GLY A 18 4.95 26.23 6.01
CA GLY A 18 3.76 25.65 6.64
C GLY A 18 2.92 24.72 5.76
N GLU A 19 3.01 24.87 4.43
CA GLU A 19 2.20 24.12 3.47
C GLU A 19 2.45 22.61 3.54
N ILE A 20 3.72 22.19 3.66
CA ILE A 20 4.07 20.77 3.73
C ILE A 20 3.50 20.09 4.99
N GLN A 21 3.41 20.80 6.11
CA GLN A 21 2.79 20.26 7.33
C GLN A 21 1.28 20.09 7.17
N ILE A 22 0.62 21.04 6.50
CA ILE A 22 -0.82 20.98 6.23
C ILE A 22 -1.12 19.80 5.31
N ALA A 23 -0.36 19.68 4.20
CA ALA A 23 -0.52 18.59 3.24
C ALA A 23 -0.27 17.21 3.88
N TYR A 24 0.86 17.05 4.58
CA TYR A 24 1.21 15.77 5.20
C TYR A 24 0.20 15.36 6.28
N LYS A 25 -0.27 16.31 7.08
CA LYS A 25 -1.35 16.06 8.04
C LYS A 25 -2.64 15.62 7.33
N GLY A 26 -3.03 16.30 6.25
CA GLY A 26 -4.20 15.94 5.45
C GLY A 26 -4.12 14.51 4.88
N ILE A 27 -2.97 14.10 4.38
CA ILE A 27 -2.72 12.74 3.90
C ILE A 27 -2.91 11.70 5.02
N LEU A 28 -2.32 11.95 6.20
CA LEU A 28 -2.46 11.03 7.34
C LEU A 28 -3.89 10.97 7.89
N GLU A 29 -4.60 12.10 7.91
CA GLU A 29 -6.02 12.15 8.29
C GLU A 29 -6.89 11.37 7.29
N PHE A 30 -6.64 11.52 6.00
CA PHE A 30 -7.31 10.74 4.96
C PHE A 30 -7.05 9.23 5.12
N LEU A 31 -5.79 8.82 5.30
CA LEU A 31 -5.44 7.42 5.57
C LEU A 31 -6.14 6.90 6.83
N GLY A 32 -6.31 7.75 7.85
CA GLY A 32 -7.10 7.44 9.05
C GLY A 32 -8.56 7.11 8.74
N LYS A 33 -9.22 7.93 7.91
CA LYS A 33 -10.60 7.71 7.47
C LYS A 33 -10.72 6.46 6.61
N LEU A 34 -9.85 6.31 5.62
CA LEU A 34 -9.80 5.14 4.74
C LEU A 34 -9.67 3.85 5.56
N ARG A 35 -8.72 3.82 6.49
CA ARG A 35 -8.52 2.69 7.41
C ARG A 35 -9.78 2.38 8.23
N ALA A 36 -10.46 3.41 8.74
CA ALA A 36 -11.69 3.22 9.51
C ALA A 36 -12.81 2.59 8.67
N GLU A 37 -12.96 2.99 7.41
CA GLU A 37 -13.93 2.37 6.50
C GLU A 37 -13.58 0.91 6.19
N PHE A 38 -12.30 0.56 6.00
CA PHE A 38 -11.90 -0.85 5.84
C PHE A 38 -12.23 -1.71 7.08
N ILE A 39 -11.98 -1.20 8.29
CA ILE A 39 -12.33 -1.91 9.54
C ILE A 39 -13.85 -2.15 9.62
N LYS A 40 -14.64 -1.16 9.21
CA LYS A 40 -16.10 -1.22 9.24
C LYS A 40 -16.67 -2.15 8.17
N LYS A 41 -16.17 -2.08 6.93
CA LYS A 41 -16.62 -2.93 5.81
C LYS A 41 -16.13 -4.37 5.95
N HIS A 42 -14.93 -4.59 6.50
CA HIS A 42 -14.29 -5.91 6.61
C HIS A 42 -13.86 -6.24 8.05
N PRO A 43 -14.82 -6.41 8.99
CA PRO A 43 -14.51 -6.63 10.41
C PRO A 43 -13.74 -7.93 10.70
N HIS A 44 -13.65 -8.84 9.73
CA HIS A 44 -12.90 -10.09 9.83
C HIS A 44 -11.43 -9.97 9.44
N TYR A 45 -11.01 -8.83 8.88
CA TYR A 45 -9.61 -8.58 8.54
C TYR A 45 -8.89 -7.95 9.73
N ASP A 46 -7.68 -8.44 9.99
CA ASP A 46 -6.78 -7.81 10.96
C ASP A 46 -6.12 -6.60 10.28
N THR A 47 -6.43 -5.39 10.76
CA THR A 47 -6.01 -4.12 10.16
C THR A 47 -4.97 -3.43 11.03
N SER A 48 -3.73 -3.28 10.53
CA SER A 48 -2.63 -2.68 11.30
C SER A 48 -2.87 -1.20 11.59
N SER A 49 -2.08 -0.62 12.50
CA SER A 49 -1.96 0.84 12.60
C SER A 49 -1.36 1.42 11.31
N ILE A 50 -1.51 2.73 11.13
CA ILE A 50 -0.85 3.47 10.05
C ILE A 50 0.64 3.54 10.36
N TYR A 51 1.45 3.11 9.41
CA TYR A 51 2.86 3.47 9.30
C TYR A 51 2.95 4.82 8.59
N GLN A 52 3.43 5.84 9.30
CA GLN A 52 3.54 7.20 8.77
C GLN A 52 4.70 7.34 7.77
N GLY A 53 5.80 6.63 8.00
CA GLY A 53 6.97 6.67 7.13
C GLY A 53 7.81 7.94 7.25
N TYR A 54 8.79 8.06 6.35
CA TYR A 54 9.77 9.14 6.28
C TYR A 54 9.42 10.14 5.18
N MET A 55 8.11 10.32 4.89
CA MET A 55 7.60 10.99 3.69
C MET A 55 8.04 10.31 2.37
N ASP A 56 8.41 9.03 2.45
CA ASP A 56 8.63 8.12 1.32
C ASP A 56 7.33 7.41 0.95
N MET A 57 6.71 6.77 1.94
CA MET A 57 5.41 6.12 1.84
C MET A 57 4.66 6.15 3.17
N SER A 58 3.33 6.20 3.12
CA SER A 58 2.48 5.95 4.29
C SER A 58 1.49 4.84 3.97
N TYR A 59 1.28 3.92 4.90
CA TYR A 59 0.40 2.77 4.63
C TYR A 59 -0.23 2.19 5.88
N PHE A 60 -1.26 1.38 5.69
CA PHE A 60 -1.69 0.38 6.66
C PHE A 60 -1.87 -0.95 5.94
N SER A 61 -1.93 -2.05 6.70
CA SER A 61 -2.04 -3.39 6.14
C SER A 61 -3.30 -4.10 6.59
N LEU A 62 -3.80 -4.95 5.69
CA LEU A 62 -4.90 -5.87 5.90
C LEU A 62 -4.35 -7.29 5.88
N ASN A 63 -4.77 -8.10 6.85
CA ASN A 63 -4.44 -9.52 6.93
C ASN A 63 -5.73 -10.33 6.99
N THR A 64 -5.99 -11.09 5.92
CA THR A 64 -6.96 -12.18 5.97
C THR A 64 -6.33 -13.36 6.71
N LYS A 65 -7.15 -14.27 7.23
CA LYS A 65 -6.66 -15.50 7.87
C LYS A 65 -5.73 -16.29 6.92
N LEU A 66 -6.12 -16.43 5.66
CA LEU A 66 -5.35 -17.12 4.62
C LEU A 66 -3.95 -16.53 4.45
N LEU A 67 -3.85 -15.21 4.36
CA LEU A 67 -2.58 -14.52 4.15
C LEU A 67 -1.70 -14.58 5.39
N LYS A 68 -2.30 -14.40 6.58
CA LYS A 68 -1.59 -14.45 7.86
C LYS A 68 -0.89 -15.79 8.08
N ASP A 69 -1.56 -16.90 7.78
CA ASP A 69 -1.02 -18.26 7.90
C ASP A 69 0.16 -18.50 6.91
N LYS A 70 0.16 -17.79 5.78
CA LYS A 70 1.21 -17.81 4.76
C LYS A 70 2.34 -16.80 5.00
N GLY A 71 2.24 -15.97 6.06
CA GLY A 71 3.18 -14.90 6.33
C GLY A 71 3.12 -13.76 5.30
N LEU A 72 1.98 -13.60 4.64
CA LEU A 72 1.67 -12.56 3.66
C LEU A 72 0.73 -11.51 4.26
N LYS A 73 0.74 -10.30 3.69
CA LYS A 73 -0.17 -9.21 4.03
C LYS A 73 -0.48 -8.37 2.80
N ILE A 74 -1.62 -7.68 2.82
CA ILE A 74 -1.95 -6.66 1.83
C ILE A 74 -1.62 -5.31 2.42
N ALA A 75 -0.86 -4.47 1.73
CA ALA A 75 -0.59 -3.10 2.15
C ALA A 75 -1.30 -2.13 1.20
N ILE A 76 -2.01 -1.15 1.76
CA ILE A 76 -2.60 -0.03 1.00
C ILE A 76 -1.69 1.17 1.24
N VAL A 77 -0.99 1.59 0.18
CA VAL A 77 0.17 2.48 0.27
C VAL A 77 -0.10 3.76 -0.50
N TYR A 78 0.15 4.89 0.13
CA TYR A 78 0.32 6.17 -0.55
C TYR A 78 1.81 6.43 -0.73
N LEU A 79 2.27 6.55 -1.98
CA LEU A 79 3.65 6.90 -2.30
C LEU A 79 3.75 8.42 -2.44
N HIS A 80 4.41 9.08 -1.49
CA HIS A 80 4.39 10.55 -1.40
C HIS A 80 5.07 11.22 -2.60
N GLU A 81 6.18 10.65 -3.08
CA GLU A 81 6.90 11.21 -4.23
C GLU A 81 6.14 11.03 -5.54
N LYS A 82 5.43 9.90 -5.72
CA LYS A 82 4.62 9.64 -6.91
C LYS A 82 3.27 10.36 -6.87
N GLY A 83 2.72 10.56 -5.67
CA GLY A 83 1.38 11.11 -5.47
C GLY A 83 0.26 10.13 -5.76
N ASP A 84 0.52 8.82 -5.79
CA ASP A 84 -0.45 7.79 -6.13
C ASP A 84 -0.76 6.84 -4.96
N PHE A 85 -1.88 6.12 -5.09
CA PHE A 85 -2.19 4.97 -4.23
C PHE A 85 -1.87 3.67 -4.96
N GLU A 86 -1.18 2.78 -4.26
CA GLU A 86 -0.92 1.41 -4.69
C GLU A 86 -1.44 0.42 -3.64
N VAL A 87 -1.69 -0.82 -4.08
CA VAL A 87 -1.92 -1.97 -3.21
C VAL A 87 -0.83 -3.00 -3.47
N TRP A 88 -0.22 -3.50 -2.40
CA TRP A 88 0.89 -4.44 -2.46
C TRP A 88 0.53 -5.76 -1.79
N LEU A 89 0.99 -6.87 -2.36
CA LEU A 89 1.19 -8.09 -1.62
C LEU A 89 2.59 -8.05 -1.01
N SER A 90 2.67 -7.99 0.31
CA SER A 90 3.94 -8.00 1.03
C SER A 90 4.11 -9.28 1.84
N ALA A 91 5.35 -9.62 2.19
CA ALA A 91 5.66 -10.72 3.09
C ALA A 91 6.21 -10.22 4.42
N ARG A 92 6.11 -11.04 5.47
CA ARG A 92 6.74 -10.76 6.77
C ARG A 92 8.27 -10.75 6.73
N ASN A 93 8.87 -11.42 5.74
CA ASN A 93 10.32 -11.46 5.53
C ASN A 93 10.68 -11.75 4.06
N ARG A 94 11.95 -11.51 3.72
CA ARG A 94 12.46 -11.63 2.35
C ARG A 94 12.47 -13.07 1.81
N ASP A 95 12.63 -14.07 2.67
CA ASP A 95 12.65 -15.47 2.22
C ASP A 95 11.26 -15.92 1.76
N ILE A 96 10.22 -15.52 2.51
CA ILE A 96 8.82 -15.75 2.12
C ILE A 96 8.50 -14.97 0.85
N ALA A 97 8.91 -13.71 0.75
CA ALA A 97 8.69 -12.91 -0.46
C ALA A 97 9.24 -13.61 -1.71
N LYS A 98 10.49 -14.08 -1.66
CA LYS A 98 11.12 -14.82 -2.78
C LYS A 98 10.39 -16.11 -3.15
N SER A 99 9.92 -16.86 -2.14
CA SER A 99 9.17 -18.10 -2.38
C SER A 99 7.87 -17.84 -3.14
N TYR A 100 7.15 -16.77 -2.81
CA TYR A 100 5.89 -16.41 -3.47
C TYR A 100 6.09 -15.66 -4.79
N ALA A 101 7.13 -14.85 -4.95
CA ALA A 101 7.44 -14.18 -6.22
C ALA A 101 7.64 -15.19 -7.36
N SER A 102 8.36 -16.28 -7.09
CA SER A 102 8.60 -17.35 -8.06
C SER A 102 7.29 -18.04 -8.50
N ILE A 103 6.35 -18.16 -7.56
CA ILE A 103 5.04 -18.76 -7.75
C ILE A 103 4.10 -17.85 -8.55
N LEU A 104 4.06 -16.57 -8.21
CA LEU A 104 3.09 -15.63 -8.75
C LEU A 104 3.44 -15.20 -10.19
N ASN A 105 4.73 -15.13 -10.52
CA ASN A 105 5.19 -14.87 -11.89
C ASN A 105 4.73 -15.89 -12.94
N SER A 106 4.27 -17.08 -12.53
CA SER A 106 3.80 -18.13 -13.46
C SER A 106 2.28 -18.28 -13.54
N ASN A 107 1.52 -17.68 -12.62
CA ASN A 107 0.10 -18.01 -12.39
C ASN A 107 -0.84 -16.80 -12.35
N ILE A 108 -0.33 -15.58 -12.52
CA ILE A 108 -1.18 -14.39 -12.54
C ILE A 108 -1.72 -14.19 -13.96
N SER A 109 -3.02 -14.43 -14.11
CA SER A 109 -3.80 -14.09 -15.29
C SER A 109 -4.99 -13.27 -14.80
N GLY A 110 -5.12 -12.01 -15.25
CA GLY A 110 -6.26 -11.18 -14.87
C GLY A 110 -6.17 -9.74 -15.39
N ASP A 111 -7.34 -9.07 -15.43
CA ASP A 111 -7.56 -7.66 -15.83
C ASP A 111 -7.04 -6.62 -14.82
N VAL A 112 -6.10 -7.00 -13.95
CA VAL A 112 -5.47 -6.08 -12.99
C VAL A 112 -4.07 -5.82 -13.52
N ASN A 113 -3.68 -4.56 -13.67
CA ASN A 113 -2.33 -4.15 -14.07
C ASN A 113 -1.35 -4.43 -12.92
N LEU A 114 -1.09 -5.72 -12.70
CA LEU A 114 -0.18 -6.22 -11.69
C LEU A 114 1.24 -6.12 -12.23
N PHE A 115 2.15 -5.60 -11.41
CA PHE A 115 3.56 -5.47 -11.76
C PHE A 115 4.42 -5.71 -10.53
N HIS A 116 5.73 -5.84 -10.76
CA HIS A 116 6.70 -5.81 -9.68
C HIS A 116 7.78 -4.78 -9.98
N ASP A 117 7.98 -3.81 -9.09
CA ASP A 117 9.12 -2.90 -9.15
C ASP A 117 10.35 -3.57 -8.50
N ILE A 118 11.39 -3.80 -9.29
CA ILE A 118 12.64 -4.41 -8.81
C ILE A 118 13.33 -3.61 -7.71
N ASN A 119 13.01 -2.31 -7.59
CA ASN A 119 13.53 -1.44 -6.55
C ASN A 119 12.67 -1.41 -5.29
N ASN A 120 11.51 -2.10 -5.28
CA ASN A 120 10.62 -2.20 -4.13
C ASN A 120 10.83 -3.54 -3.40
N PRO A 121 11.68 -3.59 -2.35
CA PRO A 121 11.92 -4.82 -1.60
C PRO A 121 10.76 -5.21 -0.67
N ASP A 122 9.78 -4.33 -0.49
CA ASP A 122 8.66 -4.50 0.44
C ASP A 122 7.42 -5.12 -0.22
N ALA A 123 7.41 -5.20 -1.55
CA ALA A 123 6.35 -5.83 -2.33
C ALA A 123 6.84 -7.09 -3.06
N ILE A 124 5.97 -8.08 -3.12
CA ILE A 124 6.08 -9.22 -4.03
C ILE A 124 5.42 -8.87 -5.37
N ILE A 125 4.28 -8.16 -5.29
CA ILE A 125 3.55 -7.65 -6.44
C ILE A 125 2.75 -6.42 -6.02
N GLU A 126 2.58 -5.52 -6.98
CA GLU A 126 1.97 -4.22 -6.83
C GLU A 126 0.85 -4.02 -7.85
N CYS A 127 -0.08 -3.13 -7.51
CA CYS A 127 -1.08 -2.59 -8.42
C CYS A 127 -1.30 -1.13 -8.09
N ILE A 128 -1.32 -0.26 -9.09
CA ILE A 128 -1.79 1.12 -8.92
C ILE A 128 -3.31 1.10 -8.76
N LEU A 129 -3.81 1.70 -7.69
CA LEU A 129 -5.23 1.87 -7.39
C LEU A 129 -5.78 3.15 -8.01
N THR A 130 -5.06 4.26 -7.84
CA THR A 130 -5.35 5.53 -8.49
C THR A 130 -4.06 6.36 -8.64
N PRO A 131 -3.68 6.76 -9.86
CA PRO A 131 -2.45 7.52 -10.11
C PRO A 131 -2.58 9.00 -9.74
N GLU A 132 -3.80 9.53 -9.65
CA GLU A 132 -4.08 10.95 -9.40
C GLU A 132 -5.28 11.05 -8.42
N PRO A 133 -5.05 10.83 -7.11
CA PRO A 133 -6.11 10.86 -6.12
C PRO A 133 -6.66 12.28 -5.92
N ASP A 134 -7.99 12.41 -5.97
CA ASP A 134 -8.68 13.64 -5.60
C ASP A 134 -9.01 13.64 -4.09
N PHE A 135 -8.23 14.38 -3.31
CA PHE A 135 -8.43 14.50 -1.86
C PHE A 135 -9.59 15.42 -1.46
N GLU A 136 -10.17 16.18 -2.41
CA GLU A 136 -11.36 16.99 -2.18
C GLU A 136 -12.63 16.11 -2.25
N ASP A 137 -12.68 15.14 -3.16
CA ASP A 137 -13.72 14.10 -3.22
C ASP A 137 -13.31 12.80 -2.51
N GLN A 138 -13.21 12.88 -1.18
CA GLN A 138 -12.79 11.76 -0.35
C GLN A 138 -13.73 10.55 -0.42
N VAL A 139 -15.02 10.76 -0.71
CA VAL A 139 -15.99 9.66 -0.80
C VAL A 139 -15.69 8.82 -2.02
N SER A 140 -15.58 9.45 -3.20
CA SER A 140 -15.23 8.77 -4.44
C SER A 140 -13.84 8.13 -4.35
N LEU A 141 -12.86 8.82 -3.76
CA LEU A 141 -11.51 8.29 -3.60
C LEU A 141 -11.48 7.03 -2.72
N ILE A 142 -12.22 7.00 -1.60
CA ILE A 142 -12.34 5.80 -0.77
C ILE A 142 -12.97 4.65 -1.56
N ASP A 143 -14.04 4.90 -2.31
CA ASP A 143 -14.73 3.85 -3.06
C ASP A 143 -13.86 3.28 -4.20
N ILE A 144 -13.05 4.10 -4.87
CA ILE A 144 -12.08 3.65 -5.89
C ILE A 144 -11.04 2.72 -5.25
N ILE A 145 -10.46 3.14 -4.11
CA ILE A 145 -9.46 2.36 -3.40
C ILE A 145 -10.05 1.04 -2.90
N ASP A 146 -11.24 1.07 -2.31
CA ASP A 146 -11.95 -0.10 -1.79
C ASP A 146 -12.20 -1.16 -2.88
N GLN A 147 -12.76 -0.73 -4.02
CA GLN A 147 -13.01 -1.62 -5.15
C GLN A 147 -11.72 -2.20 -5.74
N GLY A 148 -10.68 -1.38 -5.86
CA GLY A 148 -9.38 -1.83 -6.38
C GLY A 148 -8.71 -2.85 -5.45
N VAL A 149 -8.78 -2.63 -4.13
CA VAL A 149 -8.25 -3.55 -3.12
C VAL A 149 -9.01 -4.88 -3.12
N GLU A 150 -10.35 -4.86 -3.19
CA GLU A 150 -11.15 -6.09 -3.25
C GLU A 150 -10.85 -6.90 -4.52
N LYS A 151 -10.71 -6.23 -5.67
CA LYS A 151 -10.29 -6.87 -6.92
C LYS A 151 -8.90 -7.50 -6.75
N PHE A 152 -7.94 -6.78 -6.19
CA PHE A 152 -6.59 -7.27 -5.93
C PHE A 152 -6.58 -8.49 -4.99
N ILE A 153 -7.28 -8.42 -3.86
CA ILE A 153 -7.39 -9.53 -2.89
C ILE A 153 -7.98 -10.77 -3.54
N THR A 154 -9.02 -10.61 -4.35
CA THR A 154 -9.66 -11.71 -5.07
C THR A 154 -8.67 -12.38 -6.03
N THR A 155 -8.01 -11.61 -6.89
CA THR A 155 -7.02 -12.12 -7.85
C THR A 155 -5.87 -12.87 -7.14
N ILE A 156 -5.31 -12.29 -6.08
CA ILE A 156 -4.23 -12.94 -5.32
C ILE A 156 -4.74 -14.22 -4.64
N SER A 157 -5.93 -14.19 -4.03
CA SER A 157 -6.49 -15.35 -3.34
C SER A 157 -6.76 -16.51 -4.30
N GLU A 158 -7.25 -16.24 -5.51
CA GLU A 158 -7.46 -17.24 -6.56
C GLU A 158 -6.13 -17.85 -7.01
N SER A 159 -5.12 -17.02 -7.32
CA SER A 159 -3.78 -17.50 -7.68
C SER A 159 -3.15 -18.36 -6.58
N LEU A 160 -3.38 -18.06 -5.30
CA LEU A 160 -2.90 -18.85 -4.16
C LEU A 160 -3.73 -20.11 -3.90
N SER A 161 -5.02 -20.14 -4.27
CA SER A 161 -5.93 -21.26 -4.02
C SER A 161 -5.82 -22.36 -5.06
N ILE A 162 -5.56 -22.01 -6.33
CA ILE A 162 -5.27 -22.97 -7.40
C ILE A 162 -4.10 -23.90 -7.02
N GLN A 163 -3.19 -23.43 -6.16
CA GLN A 163 -2.05 -24.21 -5.70
C GLN A 163 -2.37 -25.29 -4.66
N ASN A 164 -3.51 -25.22 -3.96
CA ASN A 164 -3.87 -26.25 -2.98
C ASN A 164 -4.50 -27.50 -3.63
N GLN A 165 -4.65 -27.52 -4.96
CA GLN A 165 -5.27 -28.61 -5.73
C GLN A 165 -4.29 -29.36 -6.65
N ILE A 166 -3.00 -28.99 -6.64
CA ILE A 166 -1.90 -29.65 -7.38
C ILE A 166 -0.90 -30.20 -6.37
#